data_AF-J0PW36-F1
#
_entry.id   AF-J0PW36-F1
#
_cell.length_a   1.000
_cell.length_b   1.000
_cell.length_c   1.000
_cell.angle_alpha   90.00
_cell.angle_beta   90.00
_cell.angle_gamma   90.00
#
_symmetry.space_group_name_H-M   'P 1'
#
loop_
_entity.id
_entity.type
_entity.pdbx_description
1 polymer ?
#
loop_
_entity_poly.entity_id
_entity_poly.type
_entity_poly.pdbx_seq_one_letter_code
_entity_poly.pdbx_strand_id
1 'polypeptide(L)'
;MVFKAHKNDIGKPRVDLIPALTLLDIGRVLEFGANKYGASNWRHGMNWSRLYGAALRHLLAWFSGEDKDLESGLPHLAHAACCLLFLMECETQQIGCDNRPKERRKYHDH
;
A
#
# COMPACT_ATOMS: atom_id res chain seq x y z
N MET A 1 -38.99 14.66 -25.44
CA MET A 1 -37.86 15.22 -24.69
C MET A 1 -37.21 14.10 -23.90
N VAL A 2 -35.93 13.81 -24.12
CA VAL A 2 -35.18 12.87 -23.29
C VAL A 2 -34.52 13.71 -22.18
N PHE A 3 -34.97 13.55 -20.95
CA PHE A 3 -34.29 14.15 -19.81
C PHE A 3 -32.98 13.38 -19.57
N LYS A 4 -31.84 14.06 -19.71
CA LYS A 4 -30.55 13.52 -19.31
C LYS A 4 -30.38 13.75 -17.81
N ALA A 5 -30.14 12.69 -17.06
CA ALA A 5 -29.79 12.80 -15.64
C ALA A 5 -28.47 13.57 -15.48
N HIS A 6 -28.43 14.54 -14.57
CA HIS A 6 -27.23 15.29 -14.20
C HIS A 6 -26.69 14.77 -12.87
N LYS A 7 -25.46 14.25 -12.87
CA LYS A 7 -24.76 13.83 -11.66
C LYS A 7 -23.66 14.85 -11.35
N ASN A 8 -23.78 15.52 -10.20
CA ASN A 8 -22.73 16.44 -9.75
C ASN A 8 -21.65 15.64 -9.00
N ASP A 9 -20.46 15.57 -9.59
CA ASP A 9 -19.30 14.89 -9.03
C ASP A 9 -18.15 15.85 -8.67
N ILE A 10 -18.43 17.16 -8.61
CA ILE A 10 -17.47 18.18 -8.15
C ILE A 10 -17.00 17.83 -6.73
N GLY A 11 -15.68 17.81 -6.54
CA GLY A 11 -15.03 17.54 -5.25
C GLY A 11 -14.94 16.07 -4.86
N LYS A 12 -15.44 15.12 -5.67
CA LYS A 12 -15.34 13.69 -5.36
C LYS A 12 -14.05 13.08 -5.92
N PRO A 13 -13.38 12.18 -5.17
CA PRO A 13 -12.23 11.44 -5.69
C PRO A 13 -12.58 10.62 -6.93
N ARG A 14 -11.72 10.67 -7.94
CA ARG A 14 -11.88 9.97 -9.23
C ARG A 14 -11.27 8.56 -9.18
N VAL A 15 -11.83 7.71 -8.31
CA VAL A 15 -11.40 6.31 -8.14
C VAL A 15 -11.54 5.49 -9.42
N ASP A 16 -12.45 5.90 -10.31
CA ASP A 16 -12.68 5.31 -11.63
C ASP A 16 -11.49 5.46 -12.59
N LEU A 17 -10.54 6.35 -12.30
CA LEU A 17 -9.33 6.54 -13.11
C LEU A 17 -8.19 5.59 -12.75
N ILE A 18 -8.33 4.81 -11.67
CA ILE A 18 -7.34 3.79 -11.33
C ILE A 18 -7.40 2.68 -12.40
N PRO A 19 -6.28 2.30 -13.04
CA PRO A 19 -6.28 1.22 -14.03
C PRO A 19 -6.87 -0.06 -13.42
N ALA A 20 -7.97 -0.55 -14.01
CA ALA A 20 -8.75 -1.65 -13.45
C ALA A 20 -7.92 -2.92 -13.22
N LEU A 21 -7.01 -3.25 -14.16
CA LEU A 21 -6.13 -4.41 -14.05
C LEU A 21 -5.16 -4.29 -12.87
N THR A 22 -4.55 -3.11 -12.68
CA THR A 22 -3.66 -2.85 -11.55
C THR A 22 -4.40 -2.93 -10.21
N LEU A 23 -5.64 -2.42 -10.16
CA LEU A 23 -6.48 -2.52 -8.96
C LEU A 23 -6.81 -3.99 -8.63
N LEU A 24 -7.10 -4.81 -9.64
CA LEU A 24 -7.34 -6.24 -9.46
C LEU A 24 -6.07 -6.98 -9.00
N ASP A 25 -4.89 -6.62 -9.50
CA ASP A 25 -3.62 -7.21 -9.04
C ASP A 25 -3.35 -6.93 -7.56
N ILE A 26 -3.60 -5.70 -7.10
CA ILE A 26 -3.55 -5.38 -5.66
C ILE A 26 -4.57 -6.22 -4.88
N GLY A 27 -5.78 -6.37 -5.42
CA GLY A 27 -6.81 -7.24 -4.85
C GLY A 27 -6.35 -8.69 -4.67
N ARG A 28 -5.67 -9.26 -5.67
CA ARG A 28 -5.11 -10.63 -5.59
C ARG A 28 -4.02 -10.76 -4.54
N VAL A 29 -3.17 -9.74 -4.39
CA VAL A 29 -2.16 -9.70 -3.31
C VAL A 29 -2.84 -9.66 -1.93
N LEU A 30 -3.91 -8.87 -1.78
CA LEU A 30 -4.70 -8.82 -0.55
C LEU A 30 -5.38 -10.16 -0.26
N GLU A 31 -5.93 -10.83 -1.27
CA GLU A 31 -6.51 -12.18 -1.15
C GLU A 31 -5.45 -13.20 -0.71
N PHE A 32 -4.27 -13.22 -1.35
CA PHE A 32 -3.15 -14.06 -0.95
C PHE A 32 -2.76 -13.82 0.52
N GLY A 33 -2.62 -12.56 0.92
CA GLY A 33 -2.33 -12.18 2.31
C GLY A 33 -3.42 -12.59 3.29
N ALA A 34 -4.70 -12.46 2.90
CA ALA A 34 -5.83 -12.86 3.73
C ALA A 34 -5.87 -14.39 3.95
N ASN A 35 -5.59 -15.18 2.91
CA ASN A 35 -5.51 -16.63 3.01
C ASN A 35 -4.33 -17.09 3.89
N LYS A 36 -3.20 -16.37 3.84
CA LYS A 36 -1.97 -16.73 4.58
C LYS A 36 -1.97 -16.25 6.03
N TYR A 37 -2.48 -15.05 6.29
CA TYR A 37 -2.34 -14.38 7.60
C TYR A 37 -3.67 -14.00 8.24
N GLY A 38 -4.80 -14.26 7.58
CA GLY A 38 -6.11 -13.78 7.98
C GLY A 38 -6.47 -12.43 7.34
N ALA A 39 -7.75 -12.26 7.02
CA ALA A 39 -8.26 -11.03 6.43
C ALA A 39 -8.01 -9.82 7.35
N SER A 40 -7.56 -8.71 6.76
CA SER A 40 -7.25 -7.46 7.48
C SER A 40 -6.21 -7.59 8.61
N ASN A 41 -5.37 -8.64 8.62
CA ASN A 41 -4.40 -8.86 9.70
C ASN A 41 -3.44 -7.67 9.91
N TRP A 42 -3.13 -6.90 8.86
CA TRP A 42 -2.30 -5.69 8.94
C TRP A 42 -2.88 -4.61 9.88
N ARG A 43 -4.20 -4.60 10.12
CA ARG A 43 -4.87 -3.64 11.03
C ARG A 43 -4.50 -3.82 12.50
N HIS A 44 -3.99 -4.99 12.89
CA HIS A 44 -3.47 -5.21 14.25
C HIS A 44 -2.18 -4.43 14.53
N GLY A 45 -1.59 -3.82 13.49
CA GLY A 45 -0.43 -2.96 13.61
C GLY A 45 0.90 -3.71 13.67
N MET A 46 1.95 -3.00 13.26
CA MET A 46 3.33 -3.45 13.32
C MET A 46 4.26 -2.23 13.28
N ASN A 47 5.56 -2.44 13.49
CA ASN A 47 6.56 -1.40 13.22
C ASN A 47 6.49 -0.99 11.73
N TRP A 48 6.36 0.30 11.43
CA TRP A 48 6.20 0.80 10.05
C TRP A 48 7.37 0.39 9.15
N SER A 49 8.57 0.31 9.70
CA SER A 49 9.76 -0.25 9.01
C SER A 49 9.56 -1.65 8.41
N ARG A 50 8.64 -2.48 8.92
CA ARG A 50 8.36 -3.81 8.37
C ARG A 50 7.69 -3.73 7.00
N LEU A 51 6.70 -2.85 6.86
CA LEU A 51 6.02 -2.59 5.60
C LEU A 51 6.97 -1.87 4.62
N TYR A 52 7.75 -0.91 5.11
CA TYR A 52 8.76 -0.22 4.31
C TYR A 52 9.80 -1.18 3.74
N GLY A 53 10.37 -2.04 4.58
CA GLY A 53 11.35 -3.04 4.14
C GLY A 53 10.76 -4.07 3.18
N ALA A 54 9.49 -4.46 3.36
CA ALA A 54 8.79 -5.34 2.41
C ALA A 54 8.60 -4.68 1.04
N ALA A 55 8.12 -3.42 1.02
CA ALA A 55 7.98 -2.65 -0.21
C ALA A 55 9.33 -2.55 -0.96
N LEU A 56 10.41 -2.21 -0.27
CA LEU A 56 11.74 -2.11 -0.86
C LEU A 56 12.22 -3.43 -1.47
N ARG A 57 12.01 -4.58 -0.80
CA ARG A 57 12.44 -5.87 -1.36
C ARG A 57 11.71 -6.19 -2.67
N HIS A 58 10.41 -5.91 -2.77
CA HIS A 58 9.67 -6.11 -4.01
C HIS A 58 10.09 -5.11 -5.10
N LEU A 59 10.37 -3.86 -4.74
CA LEU A 59 10.89 -2.87 -5.70
C LEU A 59 12.28 -3.26 -6.22
N LEU A 60 13.16 -3.76 -5.36
CA LEU A 60 14.50 -4.21 -5.73
C LEU A 60 14.45 -5.47 -6.61
N ALA A 61 13.59 -6.44 -6.31
CA ALA A 61 13.39 -7.62 -7.15
C ALA A 61 12.89 -7.21 -8.55
N TRP A 62 11.88 -6.35 -8.61
CA TRP A 62 11.39 -5.79 -9.88
C TRP A 62 12.47 -5.05 -10.66
N PHE A 63 13.23 -4.18 -9.99
CA PHE A 63 14.32 -3.45 -10.62
C PHE A 63 15.45 -4.38 -11.11
N SER A 64 15.56 -5.58 -10.54
CA SER A 64 16.54 -6.60 -10.94
C SER A 64 16.03 -7.50 -12.07
N GLY A 65 14.83 -7.25 -12.61
CA GLY A 65 14.26 -8.00 -13.73
C GLY A 65 13.33 -9.16 -13.34
N GLU A 66 12.97 -9.30 -12.06
CA GLU A 66 11.96 -10.27 -11.63
C GLU A 66 10.57 -9.63 -11.74
N ASP A 67 9.67 -10.20 -12.53
CA ASP A 67 8.32 -9.64 -12.67
C ASP A 67 7.37 -10.06 -11.52
N LYS A 68 7.57 -11.28 -11.01
CA LYS A 68 6.64 -11.94 -10.10
C LYS A 68 7.36 -12.50 -8.88
N ASP A 69 6.70 -12.34 -7.74
CA ASP A 69 7.12 -12.94 -6.47
C ASP A 69 7.01 -14.47 -6.53
N LEU A 70 8.08 -15.16 -6.11
CA LEU A 70 8.20 -16.61 -6.19
C LEU A 70 7.16 -17.36 -5.33
N GLU A 71 6.79 -16.80 -4.18
CA GLU A 71 5.89 -17.46 -3.24
C GLU A 71 4.43 -17.38 -3.72
N SER A 72 4.02 -16.20 -4.17
CA SER A 72 2.63 -15.91 -4.54
C SER A 72 2.34 -16.08 -6.04
N GLY A 73 3.37 -16.02 -6.89
CA GLY A 73 3.22 -15.94 -8.35
C GLY A 73 2.60 -14.62 -8.84
N LEU A 74 2.53 -13.59 -7.99
CA LEU A 74 1.89 -12.29 -8.26
C LEU A 74 2.91 -11.18 -8.54
N PRO A 75 2.54 -10.10 -9.25
CA PRO A 75 3.48 -9.03 -9.62
C PRO A 75 4.15 -8.36 -8.42
N HIS A 76 5.46 -8.15 -8.50
CA HIS A 76 6.22 -7.47 -7.44
C HIS A 76 5.71 -6.04 -7.19
N LEU A 77 5.36 -5.30 -8.25
CA LEU A 77 4.82 -3.95 -8.11
C LEU A 77 3.47 -3.91 -7.37
N ALA A 78 2.65 -4.96 -7.51
CA ALA A 78 1.39 -5.06 -6.77
C ALA A 78 1.62 -5.28 -5.27
N HIS A 79 2.62 -6.11 -4.92
CA HIS A 79 3.05 -6.28 -3.51
C HIS A 79 3.61 -4.99 -2.92
N ALA A 80 4.47 -4.29 -3.66
CA ALA A 80 5.00 -3.00 -3.23
C ALA A 80 3.88 -1.97 -3.02
N ALA A 81 2.93 -1.87 -3.95
CA ALA A 81 1.76 -1.00 -3.81
C ALA A 81 0.90 -1.36 -2.59
N CYS A 82 0.67 -2.65 -2.34
CA CYS A 82 -0.04 -3.12 -1.15
C CYS A 82 0.66 -2.68 0.15
N CYS A 83 1.99 -2.81 0.23
CA CYS A 83 2.76 -2.35 1.37
C CYS A 83 2.65 -0.83 1.58
N LEU A 84 2.65 -0.05 0.49
CA LEU A 84 2.50 1.40 0.54
C LEU A 84 1.08 1.81 0.97
N LEU A 85 0.04 1.14 0.48
CA LEU A 85 -1.34 1.36 0.92
C LEU A 85 -1.49 1.14 2.43
N PHE A 86 -0.90 0.06 2.95
CA PHE A 86 -0.90 -0.19 4.40
C PHE A 86 -0.11 0.88 5.16
N LEU A 87 1.03 1.36 4.65
CA LEU A 87 1.78 2.44 5.28
C LEU A 87 0.99 3.75 5.33
N MET A 88 0.34 4.13 4.22
CA MET A 88 -0.50 5.33 4.14
C MET A 88 -1.65 5.27 5.16
N GLU A 89 -2.31 4.12 5.26
CA GLU A 89 -3.38 3.91 6.24
C GLU A 89 -2.85 3.90 7.67
N CYS A 90 -1.73 3.21 7.93
CA CYS A 90 -1.09 3.19 9.24
C CYS A 90 -0.67 4.60 9.70
N GLU A 91 -0.15 5.43 8.79
CA GLU A 91 0.20 6.82 9.07
C GLU A 91 -1.06 7.67 9.31
N THR A 92 -2.09 7.51 8.49
CA THR A 92 -3.34 8.29 8.63
C THR A 92 -4.09 7.95 9.92
N GLN A 93 -4.17 6.66 10.26
CA GLN A 93 -4.96 6.14 11.38
C GLN A 93 -4.12 5.89 12.65
N GLN A 94 -2.82 6.16 12.60
CA GLN A 94 -1.87 5.88 13.68
C GLN A 94 -1.91 4.40 14.14
N ILE A 95 -1.98 3.47 13.19
CA ILE A 95 -1.96 2.03 13.44
C ILE A 95 -0.51 1.54 13.54
N GLY A 96 -0.21 0.73 14.56
CA GLY A 96 1.12 0.18 14.79
C GLY A 96 2.09 1.16 15.45
N CYS A 97 3.38 1.08 15.09
CA CYS A 97 4.43 1.89 15.71
C CYS A 97 5.27 2.61 14.64
N ASP A 98 5.25 3.94 14.66
CA ASP A 98 6.17 4.76 13.87
C ASP A 98 7.58 4.68 14.46
N ASN A 99 8.36 3.76 13.89
CA ASN A 99 9.76 3.57 14.21
C ASN A 99 10.71 4.12 13.14
N ARG A 100 10.26 5.12 12.36
CA ARG A 100 11.16 5.87 11.47
C ARG A 100 12.26 6.53 12.30
N PRO A 101 13.49 6.63 11.78
CA PRO A 101 14.55 7.38 12.45
C PRO A 101 14.08 8.82 12.67
N LYS A 102 13.98 9.23 13.93
CA LYS A 102 13.75 10.64 14.29
C LYS A 102 15.09 11.35 14.24
N GLU A 103 15.17 12.52 13.61
CA GLU A 103 16.37 13.34 13.69
C GLU A 103 16.74 13.53 15.17
N ARG A 104 18.00 13.27 15.52
CA ARG A 104 18.52 13.71 16.82
C ARG A 104 18.41 15.23 16.83
N ARG A 105 17.55 15.80 17.67
CA ARG A 105 17.60 17.24 17.97
C ARG A 105 19.05 17.56 18.33
N LYS A 106 19.73 18.35 17.51
CA LYS A 106 21.02 18.93 17.88
C LYS A 106 20.74 19.81 19.09
N TYR A 107 21.21 19.38 20.26
CA TYR A 107 21.31 20.27 21.42
C TYR A 107 22.15 21.46 20.97
N HIS A 108 21.53 22.64 20.88
CA HIS A 108 22.28 23.89 20.89
C HIS A 108 22.57 24.17 22.36
N ASP A 109 23.67 23.59 22.86
CA ASP A 109 24.36 24.18 23.99
C ASP A 109 25.18 25.35 23.46
N HIS A 110 24.83 26.56 23.94
CA HIS A 110 25.65 27.73 24.27
C HIS A 110 24.82 29.01 24.15
#